data_AF-A0A955J5T1-F1
#
_entry.id   AF-A0A955J5T1-F1
#
_cell.length_a   1.000
_cell.length_b   1.000
_cell.length_c   1.000
_cell.angle_alpha   90.00
_cell.angle_beta   90.00
_cell.angle_gamma   90.00
#
_symmetry.space_group_name_H-M   'P 1'
#
loop_
_entity.id
_entity.type
_entity.pdbx_description
1 polymer ?
#
loop_
_entity_poly.entity_id
_entity_poly.type
_entity_poly.pdbx_seq_one_letter_code
_entity_poly.pdbx_strand_id
1 'polypeptide(L)'
;MNARLLLIATLTVGFTLGCMGGDTKVTEAPKPAPASDTPEQKAAKVAKAIAADASKADEALKEAGMSAEDFEALMYDIAKDPKRTEAYLEARK
;
A
#
# COMPACT_ATOMS: atom_id res chain seq x y z
N MET A 1 21.33 -31.33 -32.94
CA MET A 1 21.92 -30.73 -34.16
C MET A 1 21.16 -29.44 -34.44
N ASN A 2 21.66 -28.21 -34.49
CA ASN A 2 22.98 -27.57 -34.40
C ASN A 2 22.66 -26.11 -33.95
N ALA A 3 23.23 -25.59 -32.86
CA ALA A 3 24.45 -24.78 -32.82
C ALA A 3 24.41 -23.50 -33.69
N ARG A 4 24.53 -22.32 -33.02
CA ARG A 4 25.23 -21.06 -33.41
C ARG A 4 24.58 -19.90 -32.62
N LEU A 5 25.12 -19.47 -31.47
CA LEU A 5 26.39 -18.77 -31.25
C LEU A 5 26.52 -17.50 -32.11
N LEU A 6 26.43 -16.34 -31.43
CA LEU A 6 27.01 -15.00 -31.70
C LEU A 6 26.34 -14.07 -30.66
N LEU A 7 26.88 -13.79 -29.47
CA LEU A 7 28.17 -13.18 -29.14
C LEU A 7 28.42 -11.88 -29.92
N ILE A 8 27.81 -10.80 -29.47
CA ILE A 8 28.32 -9.43 -29.68
C ILE A 8 28.34 -8.75 -28.32
N ALA A 9 29.54 -8.81 -27.72
CA ALA A 9 29.98 -7.88 -26.72
C ALA A 9 30.09 -6.48 -27.38
N THR A 10 29.32 -5.51 -26.91
CA THR A 10 29.71 -4.10 -27.00
C THR A 10 29.76 -3.55 -25.59
N LEU A 11 31.00 -3.59 -25.10
CA LEU A 11 31.54 -2.82 -24.01
C LEU A 11 31.22 -1.33 -24.28
N THR A 12 30.41 -0.69 -23.44
CA THR A 12 30.52 0.76 -23.23
C THR A 12 30.42 1.00 -21.74
N VAL A 13 31.60 1.18 -21.17
CA VAL A 13 31.86 1.53 -19.78
C VAL A 13 31.32 2.94 -19.55
N GLY A 14 30.18 3.04 -18.86
CA GLY A 14 29.70 4.27 -18.22
C GLY A 14 29.99 4.21 -16.73
N PHE A 15 31.27 4.27 -16.38
CA PHE A 15 31.77 4.36 -15.00
C PHE A 15 31.62 5.80 -14.51
N THR A 16 30.49 6.14 -13.89
CA THR A 16 30.41 7.31 -13.01
C THR A 16 30.60 6.83 -11.58
N LEU A 17 31.83 6.97 -11.11
CA LEU A 17 32.24 6.72 -9.73
C LEU A 17 31.70 7.86 -8.84
N GLY A 18 30.62 7.59 -8.11
CA GLY A 18 30.16 8.39 -6.99
C GLY A 18 29.87 7.46 -5.82
N CYS A 19 30.84 7.33 -4.89
CA CYS A 19 30.72 6.53 -3.68
C CYS A 19 29.63 7.07 -2.76
N MET A 20 28.63 6.26 -2.43
CA MET A 20 27.93 6.33 -1.16
C MET A 20 27.46 4.92 -0.79
N GLY A 21 27.77 4.54 0.44
CA GLY A 21 27.84 3.15 0.89
C GLY A 21 26.50 2.45 1.02
N GLY A 22 26.61 1.14 1.21
CA GLY A 22 25.48 0.28 1.55
C GLY A 22 25.84 -1.19 1.42
N ASP A 23 26.29 -1.78 2.53
CA ASP A 23 26.45 -3.21 2.73
C ASP A 23 25.26 -4.02 2.19
N THR A 24 25.51 -4.79 1.13
CA THR A 24 24.60 -5.82 0.63
C THR A 24 24.60 -7.00 1.60
N LYS A 25 23.78 -6.90 2.65
CA LYS A 25 23.28 -8.07 3.37
C LYS A 25 22.18 -8.70 2.53
N VAL A 26 22.54 -9.80 1.85
CA VAL A 26 21.62 -10.76 1.26
C VAL A 26 20.52 -11.06 2.28
N THR A 27 19.31 -10.56 2.02
CA THR A 27 18.12 -10.89 2.78
C THR A 27 17.17 -11.59 1.82
N GLU A 28 17.07 -12.90 2.05
CA GLU A 28 15.95 -13.77 1.69
C GLU A 28 14.66 -13.00 1.42
N ALA A 29 14.05 -13.22 0.26
CA ALA A 29 12.82 -12.54 -0.15
C ALA A 29 11.75 -12.76 0.92
N PRO A 30 11.24 -11.71 1.59
CA PRO A 30 10.23 -11.89 2.61
C PRO A 30 8.97 -12.43 1.93
N LYS A 31 8.56 -13.62 2.38
CA LYS A 31 7.21 -14.15 2.21
C LYS A 31 6.19 -13.01 2.36
N PRO A 32 5.21 -12.83 1.44
CA PRO A 32 4.28 -11.71 1.54
C PRO A 32 3.58 -11.74 2.90
N ALA A 33 3.83 -10.72 3.71
CA ALA A 33 2.99 -10.43 4.86
C ALA A 33 1.56 -10.20 4.35
N PRO A 34 0.51 -10.57 5.11
CA PRO A 34 -0.85 -10.21 4.73
C PRO A 34 -0.89 -8.70 4.48
N ALA A 35 -1.31 -8.32 3.26
CA ALA A 35 -1.40 -6.92 2.89
C ALA A 35 -2.34 -6.25 3.91
N SER A 36 -1.79 -5.31 4.68
CA SER A 36 -2.60 -4.52 5.60
C SER A 36 -3.63 -3.73 4.78
N ASP A 37 -4.84 -3.61 5.32
CA ASP A 37 -5.91 -2.84 4.68
C ASP A 37 -5.42 -1.44 4.27
N THR A 38 -5.77 -1.01 3.07
CA THR A 38 -5.53 0.37 2.63
C THR A 38 -6.34 1.36 3.48
N PRO A 39 -5.97 2.64 3.53
CA PRO A 39 -6.75 3.65 4.24
C PRO A 39 -8.23 3.66 3.83
N GLU A 40 -8.52 3.51 2.53
CA GLU A 40 -9.89 3.46 1.98
C GLU A 40 -10.66 2.23 2.47
N GLN A 41 -9.99 1.07 2.57
CA GLN A 41 -10.58 -0.16 3.09
C GLN A 41 -10.86 -0.06 4.59
N LYS A 42 -9.93 0.50 5.38
CA LYS A 42 -10.13 0.74 6.82
C LYS A 42 -11.31 1.67 7.04
N ALA A 43 -11.34 2.77 6.31
CA ALA A 43 -12.43 3.72 6.29
C ALA A 43 -13.79 3.07 5.97
N ALA A 44 -13.85 2.26 4.91
CA ALA A 44 -15.06 1.57 4.50
C ALA A 44 -15.53 0.57 5.57
N LYS A 45 -14.60 -0.18 6.17
CA LYS A 45 -14.90 -1.14 7.24
C LYS A 45 -15.52 -0.45 8.46
N VAL A 46 -14.94 0.65 8.91
CA VAL A 46 -15.47 1.45 10.03
C VAL A 46 -16.83 2.03 9.68
N ALA A 47 -16.98 2.62 8.49
CA ALA A 47 -18.25 3.16 8.02
C ALA A 47 -19.36 2.09 7.97
N LYS A 48 -19.05 0.88 7.50
CA LYS A 48 -20.01 -0.25 7.47
C LYS A 48 -20.40 -0.71 8.87
N ALA A 49 -19.44 -0.78 9.79
CA ALA A 49 -19.71 -1.16 11.17
C ALA A 49 -20.63 -0.14 11.86
N ILE A 50 -20.35 1.16 11.71
CA ILE A 50 -21.19 2.25 12.24
C ILE A 50 -22.57 2.25 11.59
N ALA A 51 -22.65 2.03 10.28
CA ALA A 51 -23.94 1.99 9.56
C ALA A 51 -24.81 0.79 9.98
N ALA A 52 -24.19 -0.32 10.36
CA ALA A 52 -24.90 -1.49 10.87
C ALA A 52 -25.41 -1.28 12.31
N ASP A 53 -24.60 -0.64 13.16
CA ASP A 53 -24.97 -0.30 14.53
C ASP A 53 -24.24 0.96 15.00
N ALA A 54 -24.95 2.09 15.01
CA ALA A 54 -24.39 3.38 15.40
C ALA A 54 -23.97 3.43 16.88
N SER A 55 -24.53 2.58 17.74
CA SER A 55 -24.15 2.52 19.15
C SER A 55 -22.75 1.93 19.39
N LYS A 56 -22.19 1.26 18.37
CA LYS A 56 -20.87 0.64 18.39
C LYS A 56 -19.79 1.44 17.68
N ALA A 57 -20.04 2.71 17.39
CA ALA A 57 -19.09 3.54 16.65
C ALA A 57 -17.71 3.59 17.32
N ASP A 58 -17.67 3.81 18.63
CA ASP A 58 -16.42 3.85 19.39
C ASP A 58 -15.66 2.52 19.37
N GLU A 59 -16.39 1.39 19.40
CA GLU A 59 -15.80 0.05 19.29
C GLU A 59 -15.19 -0.18 17.90
N ALA A 60 -15.93 0.17 16.84
CA ALA A 60 -15.47 0.05 15.46
C ALA A 60 -14.20 0.89 15.19
N LEU A 61 -14.16 2.11 15.71
CA LEU A 61 -13.00 2.99 15.62
C LEU A 61 -11.80 2.42 16.38
N LYS A 62 -12.03 1.92 17.60
CA LYS A 62 -11.00 1.29 18.43
C LYS A 62 -10.41 0.04 17.78
N GLU A 63 -11.23 -0.83 17.20
CA GLU A 63 -10.77 -2.02 16.45
C GLU A 63 -9.94 -1.65 15.23
N ALA A 64 -10.25 -0.53 14.59
CA ALA A 64 -9.48 0.02 13.48
C ALA A 64 -8.23 0.81 13.91
N GLY A 65 -8.01 0.97 15.22
CA GLY A 65 -6.88 1.70 15.79
C GLY A 65 -6.90 3.19 15.46
N MET A 66 -8.09 3.79 15.36
CA MET A 66 -8.28 5.20 15.00
C MET A 66 -9.18 5.91 16.00
N SER A 67 -8.95 7.22 16.17
CA SER A 67 -9.90 8.11 16.85
C SER A 67 -11.02 8.56 15.89
N ALA A 68 -12.05 9.22 16.45
CA ALA A 68 -13.09 9.84 15.63
C ALA A 68 -12.50 10.94 14.73
N GLU A 69 -11.57 11.73 15.27
CA GLU A 69 -10.86 12.78 14.55
C GLU A 69 -10.00 12.22 13.41
N ASP A 70 -9.30 11.10 13.63
CA ASP A 70 -8.53 10.42 12.59
C ASP A 70 -9.43 9.90 11.48
N PHE A 71 -10.58 9.33 11.85
CA PHE A 71 -11.55 8.82 10.88
C PHE A 71 -12.15 9.96 10.06
N GLU A 72 -12.52 11.07 10.69
CA GLU A 72 -13.03 12.26 10.00
C GLU A 72 -11.96 12.84 9.05
N ALA A 73 -10.73 13.02 9.52
CA ALA A 73 -9.62 13.50 8.69
C ALA A 73 -9.38 12.58 7.48
N LEU A 74 -9.43 11.26 7.70
CA LEU A 74 -9.32 10.27 6.63
C LEU A 74 -10.46 10.38 5.61
N MET A 75 -11.71 10.60 6.06
CA MET A 75 -12.85 10.82 5.17
C MET A 75 -12.65 12.08 4.31
N TYR A 76 -12.20 13.19 4.90
CA TYR A 76 -11.89 14.39 4.14
C TYR A 76 -10.76 14.18 3.13
N ASP A 77 -9.72 13.44 3.49
CA ASP A 77 -8.59 13.17 2.60
C ASP A 77 -8.96 12.24 1.44
N ILE A 78 -9.87 11.29 1.67
CA ILE A 78 -10.46 10.47 0.61
C ILE A 78 -11.31 11.33 -0.32
N ALA A 79 -12.14 12.22 0.23
CA ALA A 79 -13.05 13.07 -0.54
C ALA A 79 -12.33 14.09 -1.45
N LYS A 80 -11.08 14.45 -1.14
CA LYS A 80 -10.25 15.35 -1.96
C LYS A 80 -9.76 14.72 -3.26
N ASP A 81 -9.77 13.39 -3.38
CA ASP A 81 -9.29 12.67 -4.57
C ASP A 81 -10.39 11.75 -5.13
N PRO A 82 -10.85 11.99 -6.38
CA PRO A 82 -11.86 11.15 -7.03
C PRO A 82 -11.49 9.65 -7.05
N LYS A 83 -10.22 9.31 -7.29
CA LYS A 83 -9.79 7.90 -7.34
C LYS A 83 -9.86 7.23 -5.98
N ARG A 84 -9.53 7.97 -4.93
CA ARG A 84 -9.62 7.46 -3.55
C ARG A 84 -11.08 7.31 -3.14
N THR A 85 -11.93 8.26 -3.55
CA THR A 85 -13.38 8.17 -3.35
C THR A 85 -13.96 6.93 -4.03
N GLU A 86 -13.59 6.65 -5.28
CA GLU A 86 -13.98 5.42 -5.98
C GLU A 86 -13.53 4.17 -5.22
N ALA A 87 -12.26 4.10 -4.82
CA ALA A 87 -11.73 2.96 -4.06
C ALA A 87 -12.45 2.74 -2.72
N TYR A 88 -12.78 3.82 -2.00
CA TYR A 88 -13.59 3.76 -0.78
C TYR A 88 -15.00 3.25 -1.07
N LEU A 89 -15.67 3.74 -2.12
CA LEU A 89 -17.02 3.30 -2.49
C LEU A 89 -17.05 1.83 -2.89
N GLU A 90 -16.05 1.36 -3.65
CA GLU A 90 -15.90 -0.07 -3.99
C GLU A 90 -15.67 -0.92 -2.74
N ALA A 91 -14.82 -0.48 -1.82
CA ALA A 91 -14.58 -1.19 -0.56
C ALA A 91 -15.81 -1.20 0.37
N ARG A 92 -16.75 -0.26 0.20
CA ARG A 92 -17.94 -0.13 1.05
C ARG A 92 -19.13 -0.97 0.59
N LYS A 93 -19.13 -1.45 -0.65
CA LYS A 93 -20.14 -2.40 -1.15
C LYS A 93 -20.20 -3.65 -0.27
#